data_AF-W9BWD3-F1
#
_entry.id   AF-W9BWD3-F1
#
_cell.length_a   1.000
_cell.length_b   1.000
_cell.length_c   1.000
_cell.angle_alpha   90.00
_cell.angle_beta   90.00
_cell.angle_gamma   90.00
#
_symmetry.space_group_name_H-M   'P 1'
#
loop_
_entity.id
_entity.type
_entity.pdbx_description
1 polymer ?
#
loop_
_entity_poly.entity_id
_entity_poly.type
_entity_poly.pdbx_seq_one_letter_code
_entity_poly.pdbx_strand_id
1 'polypeptide(L)'
;MSQEALRGQSLPELEGRVAPTSRKTLLLAIIGLLIAFGVPELGLPQRIFGDTAIGPRIGREIVWIGLAALLIWWVTRIERKSLASIGLIRPTWRSIVWGIAGAILLLATLMISFAIIIPSLGLAQNMEATRAVVDVPLWLFLATPIVAGITEEIVYRGYAIERLTLLTGKRWLAAAVAGATFIASHAAWGSAQLVPVAFATLILTGLYLWRRDLPSVMIAHAVANLIGFALARLQT
;
A
#
# COMPACT_ATOMS: atom_id res chain seq x y z
N MET A 1 -18.02 -8.95 -64.07
CA MET A 1 -18.30 -9.08 -62.63
C MET A 1 -17.74 -7.85 -61.95
N SER A 2 -18.61 -6.87 -61.65
CA SER A 2 -18.24 -5.54 -61.15
C SER A 2 -17.87 -5.57 -59.66
N GLN A 3 -17.01 -4.64 -59.28
CA GLN A 3 -16.51 -4.35 -57.92
C GLN A 3 -17.60 -4.00 -56.88
N GLU A 4 -18.89 -4.02 -57.25
CA GLU A 4 -20.00 -3.66 -56.37
C GLU A 4 -20.54 -4.83 -55.52
N ALA A 5 -20.18 -6.08 -55.84
CA ALA A 5 -20.69 -7.25 -55.11
C ALA A 5 -20.03 -7.49 -53.74
N LEU A 6 -19.02 -6.70 -53.35
CA LEU A 6 -18.30 -6.85 -52.08
C LEU A 6 -18.69 -5.82 -51.01
N ARG A 7 -19.65 -4.92 -51.28
CA ARG A 7 -20.01 -3.80 -50.39
C ARG A 7 -21.11 -4.09 -49.37
N GLY A 8 -21.61 -5.33 -49.29
CA GLY A 8 -22.81 -5.68 -48.52
C GLY A 8 -22.60 -6.52 -47.26
N GLN A 9 -21.37 -6.84 -46.85
CA GLN A 9 -21.15 -7.58 -45.61
C GLN A 9 -20.87 -6.60 -44.47
N SER A 10 -21.93 -6.23 -43.75
CA SER A 10 -21.81 -5.62 -42.42
C SER A 10 -21.00 -6.55 -41.53
N LEU A 11 -19.77 -6.13 -41.19
CA LEU A 11 -18.96 -6.78 -40.17
C LEU A 11 -19.81 -6.85 -38.90
N PRO A 12 -19.98 -8.03 -38.26
CA PRO A 12 -20.64 -8.09 -36.99
C PRO A 12 -19.88 -7.20 -36.02
N GLU A 13 -20.59 -6.25 -35.41
CA GLU A 13 -20.11 -5.45 -34.30
C GLU A 13 -19.54 -6.39 -33.23
N LEU A 14 -18.22 -6.58 -33.25
CA LEU A 14 -17.46 -7.15 -32.15
C LEU A 14 -17.40 -6.09 -31.06
N GLU A 15 -18.56 -5.68 -30.55
CA GLU A 15 -18.66 -5.00 -29.26
C GLU A 15 -17.93 -5.88 -28.25
N GLY A 16 -16.85 -5.33 -27.71
CA GLY A 16 -15.94 -5.98 -26.78
C GLY A 16 -16.64 -6.43 -25.50
N ARG A 17 -17.34 -7.57 -25.57
CA ARG A 17 -17.80 -8.31 -24.41
C ARG A 17 -16.57 -8.88 -23.72
N VAL A 18 -16.01 -8.12 -22.78
CA VAL A 18 -15.07 -8.65 -21.79
C VAL A 18 -15.76 -9.85 -21.16
N ALA A 19 -15.21 -11.04 -21.41
CA ALA A 19 -15.80 -12.28 -20.90
C ALA A 19 -15.98 -12.17 -19.38
N PRO A 20 -17.13 -12.59 -18.83
CA PRO A 20 -17.40 -12.49 -17.41
C PRO A 20 -16.30 -13.19 -16.61
N THR A 21 -15.81 -12.52 -15.55
CA THR A 21 -14.76 -13.06 -14.70
C THR A 21 -15.24 -14.37 -14.08
N SER A 22 -14.41 -15.43 -14.14
CA SER A 22 -14.81 -16.75 -13.62
C SER A 22 -15.03 -16.72 -12.11
N ARG A 23 -15.99 -17.52 -11.60
CA ARG A 23 -16.23 -17.68 -10.14
C ARG A 23 -14.96 -18.04 -9.38
N LYS A 24 -14.11 -18.89 -9.97
CA LYS A 24 -12.81 -19.27 -9.40
C LYS A 24 -11.91 -18.04 -9.19
N THR A 25 -11.84 -17.15 -10.18
CA THR A 25 -11.04 -15.93 -10.09
C THR A 25 -11.52 -14.99 -8.99
N LEU A 26 -12.84 -14.85 -8.83
CA LEU A 26 -13.43 -14.05 -7.74
C LEU A 26 -13.14 -14.68 -6.37
N LEU A 27 -13.28 -16.00 -6.24
CA LEU A 27 -12.97 -16.72 -4.99
C LEU A 27 -11.50 -16.53 -4.57
N LEU A 28 -10.56 -16.68 -5.52
CA LEU A 28 -9.13 -16.51 -5.22
C LEU A 28 -8.80 -15.07 -4.80
N ALA A 29 -9.46 -14.08 -5.41
CA ALA A 29 -9.31 -12.68 -5.02
C ALA A 29 -9.85 -12.44 -3.60
N ILE A 30 -11.00 -13.02 -3.24
CA ILE A 30 -11.56 -12.94 -1.88
C ILE A 30 -10.60 -13.58 -0.87
N ILE A 31 -10.10 -14.79 -1.14
CA ILE A 31 -9.18 -15.48 -0.23
C ILE A 31 -7.90 -14.66 -0.03
N GLY A 32 -7.30 -14.17 -1.11
CA GLY A 32 -6.09 -13.36 -0.97
C GLY A 32 -6.35 -12.01 -0.29
N LEU A 33 -7.54 -11.41 -0.42
CA LEU A 33 -7.93 -10.22 0.34
C LEU A 33 -8.10 -10.52 1.84
N LEU A 34 -8.67 -11.69 2.18
CA LEU A 34 -8.74 -12.16 3.57
C LEU A 34 -7.35 -12.39 4.16
N ILE A 35 -6.39 -12.87 3.36
CA ILE A 35 -4.98 -12.97 3.78
C ILE A 35 -4.39 -11.57 3.98
N ALA A 36 -4.53 -10.70 2.98
CA ALA A 36 -3.95 -9.35 2.95
C ALA A 36 -4.43 -8.48 4.13
N PHE A 37 -5.72 -8.54 4.47
CA PHE A 37 -6.29 -7.78 5.59
C PHE A 37 -6.32 -8.55 6.90
N GLY A 38 -6.37 -9.88 6.87
CA GLY A 38 -6.50 -10.68 8.09
C GLY A 38 -5.17 -10.93 8.81
N VAL A 39 -4.09 -11.20 8.07
CA VAL A 39 -2.78 -11.53 8.69
C VAL A 39 -2.25 -10.41 9.59
N PRO A 40 -2.30 -9.11 9.21
CA PRO A 40 -1.87 -8.02 10.09
C PRO A 40 -2.60 -7.99 11.45
N GLU A 41 -3.87 -8.40 11.48
CA GLU A 41 -4.74 -8.34 12.66
C GLU A 41 -4.55 -9.53 13.63
N LEU A 42 -3.79 -10.56 13.22
CA LEU A 42 -3.60 -11.76 14.04
C LEU A 42 -2.65 -11.55 15.24
N GLY A 43 -1.97 -10.40 15.33
CA GLY A 43 -1.01 -10.13 16.40
C GLY A 43 0.17 -11.11 16.43
N LEU A 44 0.54 -11.66 15.26
CA LEU A 44 1.62 -12.66 15.14
C LEU A 44 2.96 -12.18 15.71
N PRO A 45 3.39 -10.91 15.54
CA PRO A 45 4.64 -10.45 16.13
C PRO A 45 4.69 -10.65 17.65
N GLN A 46 3.63 -10.28 18.36
CA GLN A 46 3.53 -10.44 19.81
C GLN A 46 3.43 -11.92 20.20
N ARG A 47 2.61 -12.71 19.49
CA ARG A 47 2.37 -14.13 19.80
C ARG A 47 3.57 -15.03 19.57
N ILE A 48 4.38 -14.75 18.54
CA ILE A 48 5.50 -15.60 18.12
C ILE A 48 6.82 -15.09 18.72
N PHE A 49 7.00 -13.78 18.88
CA PHE A 49 8.28 -13.18 19.26
C PHE A 49 8.30 -12.54 20.67
N GLY A 50 7.14 -12.48 21.35
CA GLY A 50 7.04 -12.41 22.82
C GLY A 50 7.64 -11.20 23.55
N ASP A 51 7.78 -11.33 24.87
CA ASP A 51 7.92 -10.25 25.88
C ASP A 51 9.30 -9.56 25.95
N THR A 52 10.14 -9.73 24.94
CA THR A 52 11.40 -9.00 24.88
C THR A 52 11.19 -7.60 24.31
N ALA A 53 12.01 -6.63 24.70
CA ALA A 53 11.89 -5.25 24.23
C ALA A 53 11.96 -5.11 22.69
N ILE A 54 12.70 -6.00 22.01
CA ILE A 54 12.96 -5.92 20.56
C ILE A 54 12.30 -7.04 19.74
N GLY A 55 11.96 -8.17 20.35
CA GLY A 55 11.41 -9.36 19.67
C GLY A 55 10.18 -9.04 18.82
N PRO A 56 9.14 -8.39 19.35
CA PRO A 56 7.95 -8.03 18.58
C PRO A 56 8.24 -7.07 17.42
N ARG A 57 9.28 -6.23 17.52
CA ARG A 57 9.68 -5.34 16.43
C ARG A 57 10.30 -6.11 15.27
N ILE A 58 11.19 -7.04 15.56
CA ILE A 58 11.76 -7.94 14.55
C ILE A 58 10.66 -8.83 13.96
N GLY A 59 9.79 -9.36 14.82
CA GLY A 59 8.64 -10.16 14.43
C GLY A 59 7.71 -9.42 13.47
N ARG A 60 7.50 -8.12 13.69
CA ARG A 60 6.73 -7.27 12.77
C ARG A 60 7.37 -7.24 11.39
N GLU A 61 8.67 -6.96 11.28
CA GLU A 61 9.35 -6.94 9.98
C GLU A 61 9.24 -8.29 9.26
N ILE A 62 9.48 -9.39 9.98
CA ILE A 62 9.38 -10.75 9.43
C ILE A 62 7.97 -11.04 8.92
N VAL A 63 6.94 -10.70 9.69
CA VAL A 63 5.54 -10.93 9.30
C VAL A 63 5.17 -10.13 8.06
N TRP A 64 5.56 -8.85 7.98
CA TRP A 64 5.26 -8.01 6.82
C TRP A 64 6.02 -8.44 5.55
N ILE A 65 7.30 -8.78 5.68
CA ILE A 65 8.10 -9.34 4.58
C ILE A 65 7.48 -10.66 4.12
N GLY A 66 7.13 -11.54 5.06
CA GLY A 66 6.49 -12.83 4.80
C GLY A 66 5.14 -12.69 4.10
N LEU A 67 4.30 -11.74 4.54
CA LEU A 67 3.01 -11.45 3.92
C LEU A 67 3.17 -10.92 2.49
N ALA A 68 4.09 -9.97 2.26
CA ALA A 68 4.35 -9.46 0.93
C ALA A 68 4.87 -10.56 -0.01
N ALA A 69 5.81 -11.39 0.46
CA ALA A 69 6.31 -12.54 -0.29
C ALA A 69 5.21 -13.57 -0.59
N LEU A 70 4.34 -13.85 0.39
CA LEU A 70 3.18 -14.72 0.24
C LEU A 70 2.22 -14.18 -0.83
N LEU A 71 1.92 -12.88 -0.83
CA LEU A 71 1.04 -12.28 -1.84
C LEU A 71 1.67 -12.28 -3.24
N ILE A 72 2.97 -12.01 -3.35
CA ILE A 72 3.71 -12.14 -4.62
C ILE A 72 3.63 -13.58 -5.15
N TRP A 73 3.86 -14.57 -4.28
CA TRP A 73 3.72 -15.98 -4.62
C TRP A 73 2.27 -16.33 -4.99
N TRP A 74 1.29 -15.83 -4.24
CA TRP A 74 -0.13 -16.04 -4.48
C TRP A 74 -0.54 -15.52 -5.87
N VAL A 75 -0.18 -14.28 -6.20
CA VAL A 75 -0.46 -13.66 -7.50
C VAL A 75 0.16 -14.46 -8.65
N THR A 76 1.43 -14.86 -8.52
CA THR A 76 2.17 -15.50 -9.61
C THR A 76 1.86 -16.99 -9.78
N ARG A 77 1.63 -17.72 -8.68
CA ARG A 77 1.48 -19.18 -8.68
C ARG A 77 0.03 -19.63 -8.57
N ILE A 78 -0.77 -18.97 -7.74
CA ILE A 78 -2.16 -19.36 -7.46
C ILE A 78 -3.12 -18.66 -8.41
N GLU A 79 -3.06 -17.33 -8.49
CA GLU A 79 -3.89 -16.56 -9.44
C GLU A 79 -3.37 -16.64 -10.88
N ARG A 80 -2.10 -17.08 -11.06
CA ARG A 80 -1.41 -17.18 -12.35
C ARG A 80 -1.44 -15.87 -13.14
N LYS A 81 -1.30 -14.75 -12.44
CA LYS A 81 -1.23 -13.40 -13.01
C LYS A 81 0.19 -12.86 -12.95
N SER A 82 0.50 -11.93 -13.84
CA SER A 82 1.78 -11.21 -13.78
C SER A 82 1.80 -10.24 -12.58
N LEU A 83 3.01 -9.88 -12.12
CA LEU A 83 3.19 -8.86 -11.08
C LEU A 83 2.67 -7.48 -11.49
N ALA A 84 2.63 -7.20 -12.80
CA ALA A 84 1.99 -6.00 -13.34
C ALA A 84 0.48 -5.92 -13.01
N SER A 85 -0.17 -7.05 -12.72
CA SER A 85 -1.57 -7.09 -12.26
C SER A 85 -1.80 -6.46 -10.88
N ILE A 86 -0.73 -6.20 -10.13
CA ILE A 86 -0.73 -5.45 -8.87
C ILE A 86 0.09 -4.15 -8.98
N GLY A 87 0.41 -3.71 -10.21
CA GLY A 87 1.22 -2.51 -10.45
C GLY A 87 2.71 -2.66 -10.13
N LEU A 88 3.16 -3.86 -9.73
CA LEU A 88 4.57 -4.14 -9.51
C LEU A 88 5.26 -4.38 -10.86
N ILE A 89 5.82 -3.31 -11.40
CA ILE A 89 6.50 -3.26 -12.69
C ILE A 89 8.01 -3.05 -12.49
N ARG A 90 8.80 -3.16 -13.56
CA ARG A 90 10.22 -2.78 -13.50
C ARG A 90 10.34 -1.28 -13.27
N PRO A 91 11.09 -0.83 -12.25
CA PRO A 91 11.28 0.59 -12.00
C PRO A 91 12.01 1.25 -13.15
N THR A 92 11.63 2.49 -13.45
CA THR A 92 12.28 3.36 -14.43
C THR A 92 12.78 4.63 -13.74
N TRP A 93 13.55 5.46 -14.44
CA TRP A 93 13.93 6.78 -13.91
C TRP A 93 12.71 7.63 -13.54
N ARG A 94 11.58 7.48 -14.28
CA ARG A 94 10.32 8.16 -13.96
C ARG A 94 9.76 7.70 -12.62
N SER A 95 9.95 6.42 -12.28
CA SER A 95 9.51 5.88 -11.00
C SER A 95 10.26 6.52 -9.83
N ILE A 96 11.55 6.79 -10.02
CA ILE A 96 12.37 7.53 -9.05
C ILE A 96 11.88 8.97 -8.94
N VAL A 97 11.73 9.69 -10.07
CA VAL A 97 11.29 11.10 -10.06
C VAL A 97 9.93 11.26 -9.37
N TRP A 98 8.94 10.45 -9.73
CA TRP A 98 7.62 10.52 -9.11
C TRP A 98 7.61 10.01 -7.67
N GLY A 99 8.49 9.05 -7.34
CA GLY A 99 8.69 8.63 -5.96
C GLY A 99 9.25 9.75 -5.09
N ILE A 100 10.28 10.46 -5.55
CA ILE A 100 10.85 11.60 -4.81
C ILE A 100 9.87 12.76 -4.72
N ALA A 101 9.15 13.09 -5.80
CA ALA A 101 8.11 14.11 -5.76
C ALA A 101 6.99 13.75 -4.76
N GLY A 102 6.57 12.48 -4.74
CA GLY A 102 5.64 11.95 -3.75
C GLY A 102 6.17 12.09 -2.31
N ALA A 103 7.44 11.71 -2.07
CA ALA A 103 8.07 11.84 -0.76
C ALA A 103 8.12 13.29 -0.27
N ILE A 104 8.44 14.25 -1.14
CA ILE A 104 8.45 15.68 -0.81
C ILE A 104 7.05 16.14 -0.38
N LEU A 105 6.01 15.75 -1.14
CA LEU A 105 4.64 16.11 -0.81
C LEU A 105 4.19 15.47 0.52
N LEU A 106 4.54 14.21 0.76
CA LEU A 106 4.30 13.53 2.03
C LEU A 106 4.94 14.26 3.19
N LEU A 107 6.22 14.61 3.08
CA LEU A 107 6.95 15.35 4.10
C LEU A 107 6.35 16.73 4.35
N ALA A 108 5.95 17.46 3.31
CA ALA A 108 5.27 18.74 3.46
C ALA A 108 3.97 18.58 4.26
N THR A 109 3.14 17.59 3.93
CA THR A 109 1.90 17.32 4.69
C THR A 109 2.17 16.82 6.10
N LEU A 110 3.24 16.07 6.33
CA LEU A 110 3.67 15.61 7.65
C LEU A 110 4.03 16.82 8.53
N MET A 111 4.83 17.75 8.01
CA MET A 111 5.23 18.96 8.73
C MET A 111 4.03 19.86 9.03
N ILE A 112 3.15 20.09 8.06
CA ILE A 112 1.91 20.87 8.25
C ILE A 112 1.00 20.19 9.29
N SER A 113 0.90 18.86 9.27
CA SER A 113 0.08 18.10 10.22
C SER A 113 0.54 18.33 11.65
N PHE A 114 1.83 18.18 11.92
CA PHE A 114 2.37 18.33 13.28
C PHE A 114 2.53 19.78 13.74
N ALA A 115 2.85 20.71 12.83
CA ALA A 115 3.07 22.11 13.19
C ALA A 115 1.77 22.91 13.34
N ILE A 116 0.71 22.55 12.59
CA ILE A 116 -0.51 23.37 12.48
C ILE A 116 -1.75 22.55 12.84
N ILE A 117 -2.03 21.47 12.10
CA ILE A 117 -3.33 20.79 12.17
C ILE A 117 -3.55 20.13 13.53
N ILE A 118 -2.62 19.29 13.97
CA ILE A 118 -2.71 18.55 15.24
C ILE A 118 -2.84 19.50 16.45
N PRO A 119 -2.01 20.55 16.60
CA PRO A 119 -2.19 21.55 17.64
C PRO A 119 -3.53 22.29 17.54
N SER A 120 -3.97 22.69 16.33
CA SER A 120 -5.24 23.41 16.13
C SER A 120 -6.48 22.60 16.50
N LEU A 121 -6.38 21.27 16.40
CA LEU A 121 -7.44 20.33 16.79
C LEU A 121 -7.33 19.89 18.25
N GLY A 122 -6.32 20.35 19.00
CA GLY A 122 -6.09 19.94 20.39
C GLY A 122 -5.76 18.45 20.54
N LEU A 123 -5.22 17.81 19.49
CA LEU A 123 -4.92 16.37 19.50
C LEU A 123 -3.59 16.10 20.21
N ALA A 124 -3.62 15.17 21.16
CA ALA A 124 -2.42 14.73 21.87
C ALA A 124 -1.60 13.74 21.03
N GLN A 125 -0.29 13.99 20.93
CA GLN A 125 0.64 13.05 20.29
C GLN A 125 0.95 11.89 21.23
N ASN A 126 1.00 10.67 20.69
CA ASN A 126 1.47 9.50 21.42
C ASN A 126 3.00 9.39 21.33
N MET A 127 3.68 10.07 22.24
CA MET A 127 5.14 10.10 22.24
C MET A 127 5.77 8.75 22.60
N GLU A 128 5.08 7.92 23.38
CA GLU A 128 5.50 6.56 23.70
C GLU A 128 5.49 5.68 22.44
N ALA A 129 4.42 5.73 21.64
CA ALA A 129 4.35 5.00 20.37
C ALA A 129 5.46 5.44 19.40
N THR A 130 5.77 6.76 19.38
CA THR A 130 6.86 7.30 18.56
C THR A 130 8.22 6.76 19.00
N ARG A 131 8.56 6.88 20.28
CA ARG A 131 9.81 6.35 20.87
C ARG A 131 9.96 4.86 20.64
N ALA A 132 8.89 4.09 20.80
CA ALA A 132 8.93 2.65 20.61
C ALA A 132 9.30 2.23 19.18
N VAL A 133 9.25 3.14 18.20
CA VAL A 133 9.66 2.91 16.80
C VAL A 133 11.06 3.46 16.53
N VAL A 134 11.45 4.60 17.10
CA VAL A 134 12.73 5.26 16.80
C VAL A 134 13.87 4.89 17.75
N ASP A 135 13.56 4.50 18.99
CA ASP A 135 14.52 4.11 20.03
C ASP A 135 14.88 2.62 19.91
N VAL A 136 15.38 2.25 18.73
CA VAL A 136 15.84 0.89 18.41
C VAL A 136 17.26 0.91 17.84
N PRO A 137 17.96 -0.23 17.83
CA PRO A 137 19.27 -0.34 17.18
C PRO A 137 19.23 0.20 15.74
N LEU A 138 20.31 0.87 15.32
CA LEU A 138 20.37 1.61 14.05
C LEU A 138 19.93 0.76 12.85
N TRP A 139 20.32 -0.52 12.80
CA TRP A 139 19.95 -1.42 11.71
C TRP A 139 18.43 -1.62 11.59
N LEU A 140 17.73 -1.74 12.73
CA LEU A 140 16.28 -1.96 12.74
C LEU A 140 15.56 -0.65 12.41
N PHE A 141 16.04 0.46 12.95
CA PHE A 141 15.57 1.80 12.63
C PHE A 141 15.64 2.09 11.13
N LEU A 142 16.74 1.71 10.46
CA LEU A 142 16.90 1.90 9.01
C LEU A 142 16.07 0.92 8.19
N ALA A 143 15.90 -0.32 8.68
CA ALA A 143 15.14 -1.36 7.97
C ALA A 143 13.64 -1.08 7.97
N THR A 144 13.08 -0.70 9.12
CA THR A 144 11.66 -0.45 9.31
C THR A 144 10.99 0.43 8.22
N PRO A 145 11.48 1.65 7.91
CA PRO A 145 10.81 2.51 6.93
C PRO A 145 10.83 1.91 5.52
N ILE A 146 11.89 1.16 5.18
CA ILE A 146 12.03 0.47 3.90
C ILE A 146 11.07 -0.71 3.82
N VAL A 147 11.01 -1.54 4.87
CA VAL A 147 10.11 -2.69 4.92
C VAL A 147 8.66 -2.23 4.87
N ALA A 148 8.27 -1.26 5.70
CA ALA A 148 6.92 -0.69 5.68
C ALA A 148 6.59 -0.12 4.29
N GLY A 149 7.45 0.76 3.74
CA GLY A 149 7.24 1.40 2.44
C GLY A 149 7.15 0.43 1.25
N ILE A 150 7.72 -0.78 1.35
CA ILE A 150 7.59 -1.80 0.30
C ILE A 150 6.38 -2.70 0.55
N THR A 151 6.32 -3.28 1.74
CA THR A 151 5.37 -4.36 2.05
C THR A 151 3.94 -3.85 2.19
N GLU A 152 3.73 -2.71 2.83
CA GLU A 152 2.40 -2.11 2.94
C GLU A 152 1.88 -1.71 1.56
N GLU A 153 2.73 -1.19 0.68
CA GLU A 153 2.32 -0.82 -0.67
C GLU A 153 1.95 -2.03 -1.52
N ILE A 154 2.64 -3.17 -1.38
CA ILE A 154 2.23 -4.44 -2.00
C ILE A 154 0.85 -4.86 -1.52
N VAL A 155 0.59 -4.78 -0.22
CA VAL A 155 -0.67 -5.23 0.40
C VAL A 155 -1.82 -4.31 0.01
N TYR A 156 -1.71 -3.01 0.30
CA TYR A 156 -2.83 -2.08 0.21
C TYR A 156 -3.02 -1.50 -1.19
N ARG A 157 -1.96 -0.97 -1.81
CA ARG A 157 -2.08 -0.29 -3.12
C ARG A 157 -2.02 -1.30 -4.25
N GLY A 158 -1.08 -2.22 -4.20
CA GLY A 158 -0.87 -3.22 -5.24
C GLY A 158 -1.97 -4.28 -5.25
N TYR A 159 -2.06 -5.08 -4.20
CA TYR A 159 -2.95 -6.23 -4.16
C TYR A 159 -4.41 -5.80 -3.89
N ALA A 160 -4.66 -5.09 -2.79
CA ALA A 160 -6.03 -4.83 -2.35
C ALA A 160 -6.84 -3.97 -3.33
N ILE A 161 -6.31 -2.83 -3.81
CA ILE A 161 -7.03 -2.00 -4.79
C ILE A 161 -7.37 -2.80 -6.05
N GLU A 162 -6.43 -3.57 -6.59
CA GLU A 162 -6.64 -4.30 -7.83
C GLU A 162 -7.65 -5.45 -7.68
N ARG A 163 -7.63 -6.17 -6.55
CA ARG A 163 -8.57 -7.27 -6.28
C ARG A 163 -9.95 -6.77 -5.84
N LEU A 164 -10.03 -5.67 -5.09
CA LEU A 164 -11.31 -5.02 -4.82
C LEU A 164 -11.91 -4.41 -6.09
N THR A 165 -11.09 -3.87 -7.00
CA THR A 165 -11.56 -3.38 -8.31
C THR A 165 -12.14 -4.51 -9.14
N LEU A 166 -11.49 -5.68 -9.14
CA LEU A 166 -12.00 -6.88 -9.79
C LEU A 166 -13.36 -7.34 -9.23
N LEU A 167 -13.56 -7.26 -7.91
CA LEU A 167 -14.81 -7.68 -7.26
C LEU A 167 -15.95 -6.67 -7.42
N THR A 168 -15.64 -5.38 -7.39
CA THR A 168 -16.65 -4.31 -7.34
C THR A 168 -16.91 -3.65 -8.70
N GLY A 169 -15.98 -3.79 -9.65
CA GLY A 169 -15.96 -3.03 -10.90
C GLY A 169 -15.68 -1.53 -10.72
N LYS A 170 -15.45 -1.05 -9.49
CA LYS A 170 -15.37 0.38 -9.16
C LYS A 170 -14.01 0.70 -8.51
N ARG A 171 -13.08 1.22 -9.31
CA ARG A 171 -11.71 1.51 -8.85
C ARG A 171 -11.64 2.51 -7.70
N TRP A 172 -12.51 3.53 -7.69
CA TRP A 172 -12.57 4.50 -6.59
C TRP A 172 -13.06 3.87 -5.29
N LEU A 173 -14.02 2.95 -5.35
CA LEU A 173 -14.54 2.24 -4.18
C LEU A 173 -13.47 1.31 -3.61
N ALA A 174 -12.75 0.60 -4.48
CA ALA A 174 -11.61 -0.23 -4.09
C ALA A 174 -10.51 0.58 -3.38
N ALA A 175 -10.18 1.76 -3.92
CA ALA A 175 -9.23 2.69 -3.31
C ALA A 175 -9.71 3.22 -1.96
N ALA A 176 -10.99 3.58 -1.84
CA ALA A 176 -11.57 4.04 -0.58
C ALA A 176 -11.55 2.94 0.50
N VAL A 177 -11.91 1.70 0.16
CA VAL A 177 -11.90 0.57 1.09
C VAL A 177 -10.47 0.24 1.53
N ALA A 178 -9.53 0.11 0.59
CA ALA A 178 -8.12 -0.18 0.92
C ALA A 178 -7.46 0.97 1.72
N GLY A 179 -7.80 2.22 1.41
CA GLY A 179 -7.33 3.38 2.14
C GLY A 179 -7.90 3.44 3.57
N ALA A 180 -9.20 3.17 3.73
CA ALA A 180 -9.83 3.14 5.04
C ALA A 180 -9.25 2.04 5.94
N THR A 181 -9.00 0.84 5.40
CA THR A 181 -8.37 -0.24 6.17
C THR A 181 -6.92 0.09 6.53
N PHE A 182 -6.16 0.75 5.64
CA PHE A 182 -4.82 1.23 5.94
C PHE A 182 -4.81 2.29 7.06
N ILE A 183 -5.74 3.26 7.04
CA ILE A 183 -5.83 4.26 8.11
C ILE A 183 -6.23 3.59 9.43
N ALA A 184 -7.18 2.65 9.39
CA ALA A 184 -7.65 1.94 10.57
C ALA A 184 -6.54 1.11 11.25
N SER A 185 -5.64 0.48 10.48
CA SER A 185 -4.52 -0.28 11.05
C SER A 185 -3.51 0.59 11.82
N HIS A 186 -3.58 1.91 11.68
CA HIS A 186 -2.76 2.87 12.42
C HIS A 186 -3.44 3.44 13.67
N ALA A 187 -4.68 3.05 13.97
CA ALA A 187 -5.44 3.60 15.11
C ALA A 187 -4.71 3.47 16.46
N ALA A 188 -3.93 2.39 16.65
CA ALA A 188 -3.15 2.16 17.86
C ALA A 188 -2.06 3.23 18.13
N TRP A 189 -1.67 4.01 17.11
CA TRP A 189 -0.71 5.11 17.27
C TRP A 189 -1.35 6.38 17.86
N GLY A 190 -2.68 6.41 18.00
CA GLY A 190 -3.44 7.55 18.50
C GLY A 190 -3.96 8.47 17.39
N SER A 191 -4.97 9.26 17.73
CA SER A 191 -5.73 10.09 16.78
C SER A 191 -4.89 11.15 16.09
N ALA A 192 -3.88 11.72 16.78
CA ALA A 192 -2.96 12.67 16.17
C ALA A 192 -2.23 12.06 14.96
N GLN A 193 -1.79 10.80 15.06
CA GLN A 193 -1.08 10.13 13.97
C GLN A 193 -1.98 9.83 12.76
N LEU A 194 -3.29 9.70 12.96
CA LEU A 194 -4.22 9.43 11.87
C LEU A 194 -4.29 10.58 10.86
N VAL A 195 -3.97 11.81 11.26
CA VAL A 195 -3.95 12.98 10.37
C VAL A 195 -2.89 12.84 9.26
N PRO A 196 -1.58 12.72 9.56
CA PRO A 196 -0.58 12.51 8.51
C PRO A 196 -0.77 11.18 7.77
N VAL A 197 -1.26 10.12 8.44
CA VAL A 197 -1.57 8.85 7.78
C VAL A 197 -2.70 9.01 6.75
N ALA A 198 -3.72 9.83 7.03
CA ALA A 198 -4.78 10.12 6.07
C ALA A 198 -4.26 10.89 4.85
N PHE A 199 -3.42 11.92 5.04
CA PHE A 199 -2.75 12.60 3.93
C PHE A 199 -1.88 11.65 3.12
N ALA A 200 -1.07 10.82 3.78
CA ALA A 200 -0.26 9.82 3.13
C ALA A 200 -1.10 8.85 2.31
N THR A 201 -2.25 8.43 2.87
CA THR A 201 -3.20 7.56 2.18
C THR A 201 -3.72 8.17 0.90
N LEU A 202 -4.13 9.44 0.94
CA LEU A 202 -4.63 10.15 -0.24
C LEU A 202 -3.54 10.34 -1.30
N ILE A 203 -2.35 10.76 -0.89
CA ILE A 203 -1.22 11.04 -1.80
C ILE A 203 -0.73 9.75 -2.47
N LEU A 204 -0.42 8.72 -1.70
CA LEU A 204 0.10 7.45 -2.21
C LEU A 204 -0.93 6.73 -3.08
N THR A 205 -2.20 6.72 -2.64
CA THR A 205 -3.29 6.14 -3.43
C THR A 205 -3.53 6.93 -4.72
N GLY A 206 -3.53 8.26 -4.65
CA GLY A 206 -3.66 9.11 -5.84
C GLY A 206 -2.53 8.87 -6.84
N LEU A 207 -1.28 8.81 -6.36
CA LEU A 207 -0.12 8.50 -7.18
C LEU A 207 -0.25 7.10 -7.82
N TYR A 208 -0.68 6.09 -7.05
CA TYR A 208 -0.92 4.74 -7.56
C TYR A 208 -2.03 4.71 -8.61
N LEU A 209 -3.17 5.35 -8.37
CA LEU A 209 -4.30 5.35 -9.30
C LEU A 209 -3.94 6.03 -10.62
N TRP A 210 -3.15 7.11 -10.55
CA TRP A 210 -2.69 7.86 -11.71
C TRP A 210 -1.64 7.12 -12.53
N ARG A 211 -0.56 6.64 -11.87
CA ARG A 211 0.60 6.08 -12.56
C ARG A 211 0.54 4.57 -12.74
N ARG A 212 -0.18 3.88 -11.84
CA ARG A 212 -0.18 2.40 -11.69
C ARG A 212 1.24 1.83 -11.66
N ASP A 213 2.15 2.58 -11.03
CA ASP A 213 3.58 2.32 -10.90
C ASP A 213 3.85 2.15 -9.39
N LEU A 214 3.77 0.91 -8.92
CA LEU A 214 3.95 0.61 -7.51
C LEU A 214 5.36 0.97 -6.99
N PRO A 215 6.46 0.76 -7.76
CA PRO A 215 7.77 1.23 -7.35
C PRO A 215 7.84 2.72 -7.00
N SER A 216 7.15 3.59 -7.74
CA SER A 216 7.08 5.03 -7.41
C SER A 216 6.49 5.26 -6.03
N VAL A 217 5.42 4.54 -5.70
CA VAL A 217 4.70 4.65 -4.44
C VAL A 217 5.55 4.11 -3.30
N MET A 218 6.26 2.99 -3.52
CA MET A 218 7.21 2.42 -2.55
C MET A 218 8.35 3.38 -2.22
N ILE A 219 8.93 4.01 -3.25
CA ILE A 219 10.00 5.00 -3.07
C ILE A 219 9.46 6.19 -2.28
N ALA A 220 8.30 6.73 -2.66
CA ALA A 220 7.68 7.85 -1.96
C ALA A 220 7.48 7.55 -0.48
N HIS A 221 6.88 6.40 -0.17
CA HIS A 221 6.57 5.99 1.18
C HIS A 221 7.84 5.71 2.00
N ALA A 222 8.76 4.89 1.49
CA ALA A 222 9.99 4.53 2.21
C ALA A 222 10.88 5.75 2.50
N VAL A 223 11.05 6.66 1.53
CA VAL A 223 11.86 7.87 1.71
C VAL A 223 11.21 8.83 2.71
N ALA A 224 9.90 9.05 2.61
CA ALA A 224 9.18 9.92 3.55
C ALA A 224 9.24 9.35 4.99
N ASN A 225 9.05 8.04 5.15
CA ASN A 225 9.15 7.39 6.47
C ASN A 225 10.56 7.48 7.02
N LEU A 226 11.59 7.21 6.21
CA LEU A 226 12.98 7.27 6.66
C LEU A 226 13.35 8.67 7.17
N ILE A 227 12.99 9.71 6.41
CA ILE A 227 13.27 11.10 6.81
C ILE A 227 12.42 11.49 8.02
N GLY A 228 11.12 11.18 8.03
CA GLY A 228 10.23 11.47 9.16
C GLY A 228 10.69 10.80 10.46
N PHE A 229 11.15 9.54 10.38
CA PHE A 229 11.65 8.80 11.54
C PHE A 229 12.99 9.35 12.01
N ALA A 230 13.87 9.77 11.09
CA ALA A 230 15.12 10.44 11.43
C ALA A 230 14.86 11.77 12.16
N LEU A 231 13.92 12.58 11.68
CA LEU A 231 13.53 13.83 12.34
C LEU A 231 12.99 13.58 13.74
N ALA A 232 12.13 12.56 13.90
CA ALA A 232 11.60 12.18 15.22
C ALA A 232 12.71 11.70 16.16
N ARG A 233 13.63 10.84 15.68
CA ARG A 233 14.75 10.31 16.48
C ARG A 233 15.71 11.39 16.98
N LEU A 234 15.88 12.48 16.23
CA LEU A 234 16.72 13.60 16.63
C LEU A 234 16.10 14.49 17.72
N GLN A 235 14.81 14.30 18.00
CA GLN A 235 14.03 15.09 18.96
C GLN A 235 13.71 14.33 20.26
N THR A 236 13.97 13.01 20.29
CA THR A 236 13.75 12.11 21.43
C THR A 236 15.01 11.89 22.23
#